data_AF-R1AYF3-F1
#
_entry.id   AF-R1AYF3-F1
#
_cell.length_a   1.000
_cell.length_b   1.000
_cell.length_c   1.000
_cell.angle_alpha   90.00
_cell.angle_beta   90.00
_cell.angle_gamma   90.00
#
_symmetry.space_group_name_H-M   'P 1'
#
loop_
_entity.id
_entity.type
_entity.pdbx_description
1 polymer ?
#
loop_
_entity_poly.entity_id
_entity_poly.type
_entity_poly.pdbx_seq_one_letter_code
_entity_poly.pdbx_strand_id
1 'polypeptide(L)'
;MKYKLVTDVEINSVEDLKKLRTIVEANNLDKLKFSEIARNLGIDRRTAKKYYLGDDKKERKKKKSVIDEYYKLSLIGKKKSILHLKMEKRLSLT
;
A
#
# COMPACT_ATOMS: atom_id res chain seq x y z
N MET A 1 17.99 26.69 -31.92
CA MET A 1 17.88 25.45 -32.74
C MET A 1 16.99 24.46 -32.02
N LYS A 2 16.05 23.82 -32.71
CA LYS A 2 15.17 22.78 -32.13
C LYS A 2 15.67 21.42 -32.61
N TYR A 3 16.10 20.58 -31.68
CA TYR A 3 16.51 19.20 -31.96
C TYR A 3 15.35 18.27 -31.56
N LYS A 4 14.90 17.42 -32.49
CA LYS A 4 13.89 16.40 -32.22
C LYS A 4 14.62 15.09 -31.96
N LEU A 5 14.70 14.71 -30.68
CA LEU A 5 15.21 13.39 -30.29
C LEU A 5 14.09 12.36 -30.53
N VAL A 6 14.37 11.32 -31.31
CA VAL A 6 13.51 10.14 -31.42
C VAL A 6 14.04 9.14 -30.39
N THR A 7 13.32 8.99 -29.29
CA THR A 7 13.68 8.08 -28.20
C THR A 7 12.60 7.02 -28.04
N ASP A 8 13.00 5.76 -28.17
CA ASP A 8 12.17 4.62 -27.78
C ASP A 8 12.19 4.49 -26.25
N VAL A 9 11.01 4.43 -25.64
CA VAL A 9 10.85 4.31 -24.18
C VAL A 9 10.33 2.92 -23.87
N GLU A 10 11.18 2.09 -23.26
CA GLU A 10 10.79 0.78 -22.76
C GLU A 10 10.21 0.88 -21.34
N ILE A 11 9.13 0.16 -21.09
CA ILE A 11 8.46 0.10 -19.79
C ILE A 11 8.43 -1.35 -19.34
N ASN A 12 9.29 -1.69 -18.38
CA ASN A 12 9.42 -3.04 -17.85
C ASN A 12 8.76 -3.21 -16.46
N SER A 13 8.51 -2.10 -15.75
CA SER A 13 7.94 -2.10 -14.40
C SER A 13 6.77 -1.13 -14.24
N VAL A 14 5.94 -1.39 -13.23
CA VAL A 14 4.81 -0.54 -12.83
C VAL A 14 5.29 0.80 -12.28
N GLU A 15 6.45 0.84 -11.61
CA GLU A 15 7.08 2.09 -11.14
C GLU A 15 7.41 3.05 -12.29
N ASP A 16 7.73 2.53 -13.48
CA ASP A 16 8.12 3.35 -14.63
C ASP A 16 6.93 4.10 -15.23
N LEU A 17 5.70 3.68 -14.95
CA LEU A 17 4.48 4.41 -15.35
C LEU A 17 4.40 5.81 -14.75
N LYS A 18 5.03 6.03 -13.58
CA LYS A 18 5.13 7.37 -12.98
C LYS A 18 6.07 8.27 -13.77
N LYS A 19 7.19 7.72 -14.22
CA LYS A 19 8.19 8.45 -15.04
C LYS A 19 7.63 8.74 -16.43
N LEU A 20 6.85 7.81 -16.98
CA LEU A 20 6.18 7.96 -18.28
C LEU A 20 5.33 9.24 -18.34
N ARG A 21 4.65 9.59 -17.24
CA ARG A 21 3.86 10.82 -17.16
C ARG A 21 4.71 12.07 -17.43
N THR A 22 5.87 12.18 -16.80
CA THR A 22 6.79 13.31 -17.00
C THR A 22 7.26 13.42 -18.44
N ILE A 23 7.54 12.27 -19.09
CA ILE A 23 7.96 12.23 -20.50
C ILE A 23 6.81 12.68 -21.42
N VAL A 24 5.59 12.24 -21.12
CA VAL A 24 4.39 12.53 -21.92
C VAL A 24 4.02 14.01 -21.84
N GLU A 25 4.09 14.60 -20.64
CA GLU A 25 3.89 16.03 -20.40
C GLU A 25 4.97 16.88 -21.12
N ALA A 26 6.25 16.47 -21.04
CA ALA A 26 7.34 17.19 -21.72
C ALA A 26 7.25 17.16 -23.26
N ASN A 27 6.64 16.11 -23.82
CA ASN A 27 6.51 15.92 -25.27
C ASN A 27 5.13 16.30 -25.84
N ASN A 28 4.21 16.85 -25.02
CA ASN A 28 2.82 17.15 -25.41
C ASN A 28 2.09 15.96 -26.08
N LEU A 29 2.27 14.76 -25.53
CA LEU A 29 1.60 13.55 -26.02
C LEU A 29 0.24 13.40 -25.34
N ASP A 30 -0.86 13.64 -26.07
CA ASP A 30 -2.19 13.73 -25.43
C ASP A 30 -2.86 12.38 -25.12
N LYS A 31 -2.46 11.27 -25.76
CA LYS A 31 -3.24 10.03 -25.71
C LYS A 31 -2.39 8.77 -25.54
N LEU A 32 -2.32 8.31 -24.29
CA LEU A 32 -1.76 7.00 -23.94
C LEU A 32 -2.82 5.91 -23.97
N LYS A 33 -2.46 4.76 -24.54
CA LYS A 33 -3.28 3.55 -24.53
C LYS A 33 -2.97 2.68 -23.31
N PHE A 34 -3.58 3.01 -22.17
CA PHE A 34 -3.38 2.27 -20.92
C PHE A 34 -3.73 0.78 -21.01
N SER A 35 -4.59 0.36 -21.93
CA SER A 35 -4.93 -1.05 -22.14
C SER A 35 -3.78 -1.87 -22.72
N GLU A 36 -3.00 -1.30 -23.64
CA GLU A 36 -1.85 -1.98 -24.24
C GLU A 36 -0.73 -2.11 -23.20
N ILE A 37 -0.44 -1.00 -22.50
CA ILE A 37 0.52 -0.97 -21.39
C ILE A 37 0.18 -2.02 -20.32
N ALA A 38 -1.10 -2.10 -19.94
CA ALA A 38 -1.57 -3.04 -18.93
C ALA A 38 -1.40 -4.51 -19.36
N ARG A 39 -1.64 -4.82 -20.64
CA ARG A 39 -1.42 -6.17 -21.20
C ARG A 39 0.06 -6.53 -21.19
N ASN A 40 0.93 -5.61 -21.61
CA ASN A 40 2.38 -5.85 -21.63
C ASN A 40 2.96 -6.07 -20.23
N LEU A 41 2.43 -5.34 -19.23
CA LEU A 41 2.87 -5.47 -17.82
C LEU A 41 2.12 -6.55 -17.04
N GLY A 42 1.10 -7.21 -17.62
CA GLY A 42 0.29 -8.21 -16.94
C GLY A 42 -0.55 -7.66 -15.76
N ILE A 43 -0.91 -6.38 -15.77
CA ILE A 43 -1.66 -5.72 -14.69
C ILE A 43 -3.07 -5.31 -15.15
N ASP A 44 -3.97 -5.04 -14.19
CA ASP A 44 -5.26 -4.43 -14.50
C ASP A 44 -5.10 -3.00 -15.04
N ARG A 45 -5.94 -2.62 -16.01
CA ARG A 45 -5.92 -1.27 -16.62
C ARG A 45 -6.06 -0.15 -15.59
N ARG A 46 -6.86 -0.36 -14.53
CA ARG A 46 -7.07 0.65 -13.48
C ARG A 46 -5.80 0.81 -12.65
N THR A 47 -5.07 -0.27 -12.41
CA THR A 47 -3.76 -0.23 -11.76
C THR A 47 -2.78 0.56 -12.60
N ALA A 48 -2.69 0.30 -13.92
CA ALA A 48 -1.83 1.09 -14.81
C ALA A 48 -2.14 2.59 -14.76
N LYS A 49 -3.44 2.95 -14.83
CA LYS A 49 -3.88 4.35 -14.73
C LYS A 49 -3.58 4.97 -13.36
N LYS A 50 -3.79 4.23 -12.28
CA LYS A 50 -3.54 4.67 -10.90
C LYS A 50 -2.05 5.00 -10.69
N TYR A 51 -1.16 4.12 -11.15
CA TYR A 51 0.29 4.35 -11.06
C TYR A 51 0.75 5.49 -11.96
N TYR A 52 0.21 5.62 -13.17
CA TYR A 52 0.46 6.77 -14.04
C TYR A 52 0.10 8.11 -13.37
N LEU A 53 -1.05 8.17 -12.69
CA LEU A 53 -1.49 9.38 -11.99
C LEU A 53 -0.69 9.67 -10.70
N GLY A 54 -0.02 8.68 -10.12
CA GLY A 54 0.71 8.80 -8.84
C GLY A 54 -0.17 8.57 -7.61
N ASP A 55 -1.35 7.97 -7.77
CA ASP A 55 -2.32 7.70 -6.70
C ASP A 55 -2.06 6.37 -5.95
N ASP A 56 -0.89 5.78 -6.13
CA ASP A 56 -0.52 4.47 -5.59
C ASP A 56 -0.39 4.44 -4.07
N LYS A 57 -0.01 5.56 -3.44
CA LYS A 57 0.37 5.68 -2.02
C LYS A 57 -0.79 5.71 -1.01
N LYS A 58 -1.96 5.15 -1.33
CA LYS A 58 -3.01 5.02 -0.31
C LYS A 58 -2.66 3.88 0.64
N GLU A 59 -1.97 4.21 1.74
CA GLU A 59 -1.85 3.30 2.87
C GLU A 59 -3.24 2.94 3.36
N ARG A 60 -3.53 1.64 3.40
CA ARG A 60 -4.75 1.14 4.00
C ARG A 60 -4.65 1.40 5.50
N LYS A 61 -5.40 2.39 6.00
CA LYS A 61 -5.55 2.60 7.45
C LYS A 61 -5.99 1.27 8.08
N LYS A 62 -5.21 0.79 9.06
CA LYS A 62 -5.59 -0.37 9.87
C LYS A 62 -6.85 0.01 10.65
N LYS A 63 -8.01 -0.47 10.20
CA LYS A 63 -9.26 -0.36 10.96
C LYS A 63 -9.22 -1.41 12.06
N LYS A 64 -9.52 -1.01 13.29
CA LYS A 64 -9.79 -1.97 14.37
C LYS A 64 -11.02 -2.77 13.99
N SER A 65 -10.94 -4.09 14.10
CA SER A 65 -12.10 -4.94 13.97
C SER A 65 -12.99 -4.80 15.21
N VAL A 66 -14.27 -5.14 15.11
CA VAL A 66 -15.16 -5.22 16.29
C VAL A 66 -14.62 -6.26 17.30
N ILE A 67 -13.96 -7.31 16.80
CA ILE A 67 -13.44 -8.43 17.60
C ILE A 67 -12.16 -8.04 18.37
N ASP A 68 -11.38 -7.07 17.87
CA ASP A 68 -10.15 -6.60 18.51
C ASP A 68 -10.41 -6.07 19.93
N GLU A 69 -11.60 -5.50 20.16
CA GLU A 69 -12.01 -5.01 21.48
C GLU A 69 -12.27 -6.15 22.47
N TYR A 70 -12.91 -7.24 22.01
CA TYR A 70 -13.14 -8.45 22.81
C TYR A 70 -11.84 -9.16 23.17
N TYR A 71 -10.88 -9.24 22.24
CA TYR A 71 -9.55 -9.80 22.52
C TYR A 71 -8.82 -9.01 23.61
N LYS A 72 -8.92 -7.67 23.60
CA LYS A 72 -8.32 -6.82 24.62
C LYS A 72 -8.91 -7.08 26.01
N LEU A 73 -10.23 -7.21 26.12
CA LEU A 73 -10.91 -7.51 27.39
C LEU A 73 -10.52 -8.89 27.94
N SER A 74 -10.45 -9.91 27.09
CA SER A 74 -10.01 -11.27 27.47
C SER A 74 -8.58 -11.28 28.03
N LEU A 75 -7.66 -10.54 27.40
CA LEU A 75 -6.28 -10.41 27.87
C LEU A 75 -6.18 -9.66 29.20
N ILE A 76 -7.00 -8.62 29.41
CA ILE A 76 -7.07 -7.89 30.67
C ILE A 76 -7.59 -8.81 31.80
N GLY A 77 -8.62 -9.60 31.52
CA GLY A 77 -9.16 -10.59 32.47
C GLY A 77 -8.12 -11.63 32.90
N LYS A 78 -7.38 -12.22 31.95
CA LYS A 78 -6.29 -13.16 32.24
C LYS A 78 -5.16 -12.55 33.07
N LYS A 79 -4.81 -11.29 32.83
CA LYS A 79 -3.77 -10.60 33.63
C LYS A 79 -4.21 -10.39 35.07
N LYS A 80 -5.48 -10.03 35.30
CA LYS A 80 -6.04 -9.86 36.65
C LYS A 80 -6.04 -11.16 37.44
N SER A 81 -6.45 -12.28 36.82
CA SER A 81 -6.46 -13.58 37.50
C SER A 81 -5.06 -14.05 37.91
N ILE A 82 -4.06 -13.86 37.04
CA ILE A 82 -2.66 -14.18 37.34
C ILE A 82 -2.12 -13.33 38.50
N LEU A 83 -2.45 -12.04 38.53
CA LEU A 83 -2.04 -11.14 39.62
C LEU A 83 -2.64 -11.58 40.96
N HIS A 84 -3.93 -11.95 40.98
CA HIS A 84 -4.61 -12.44 42.18
C HIS A 84 -3.92 -13.69 42.75
N LEU A 85 -3.69 -14.68 41.89
CA LEU A 85 -3.00 -15.93 42.25
C LEU A 85 -1.60 -15.70 42.80
N LYS A 86 -0.91 -14.67 42.29
CA LYS A 86 0.43 -14.29 42.73
C LYS A 86 0.44 -13.54 44.07
N MET A 87 -0.64 -12.84 44.40
CA MET A 87 -0.82 -12.19 45.71
C MET A 87 -1.17 -13.21 46.79
N GLU A 88 -2.10 -14.13 46.52
CA GLU A 88 -2.49 -15.21 47.45
C GLU A 88 -1.30 -16.08 47.83
N LYS A 89 -0.47 -16.47 46.86
CA LYS A 89 0.78 -17.21 47.10
C LYS A 89 1.81 -16.45 47.95
N ARG A 90 1.82 -15.11 47.90
CA ARG A 90 2.73 -14.29 48.71
C ARG A 90 2.26 -14.20 50.17
N LEU A 91 0.96 -14.05 50.38
CA LEU A 91 0.33 -14.03 51.70
C LEU A 91 0.42 -15.39 52.42
N SER A 92 0.42 -16.50 51.69
CA SER A 92 0.58 -17.84 52.28
C SER A 92 2.02 -18.19 52.68
N LEU A 93 3.01 -17.37 52.28
CA LEU A 93 4.43 -17.57 52.55
C LEU A 93 4.97 -16.68 53.70
N THR A 94 4.13 -15.80 54.25
CA THR A 94 4.38 -14.93 55.41
C THR A 94 3.64 -15.44 56.62
#